data_AF-K0VFN3-F1
#
_entry.id   AF-K0VFN3-F1
#
_cell.length_a   1.000
_cell.length_b   1.000
_cell.length_c   1.000
_cell.angle_alpha   90.00
_cell.angle_beta   90.00
_cell.angle_gamma   90.00
#
_symmetry.space_group_name_H-M   'P 1'
#
loop_
_entity.id
_entity.type
_entity.pdbx_description
1 polymer ?
#
loop_
_entity_poly.entity_id
_entity_poly.type
_entity_poly.pdbx_seq_one_letter_code
_entity_poly.pdbx_strand_id
1 'polypeptide(L)'
;MGIGARHFSKTGQWGDGREAAAAEYVVANARAGDLDDVLATIDKFAYEKSFLINVGDEKGALLDAAVVRADPRLALELGTYCGYGAMRIARAAPAARVFSVEFSPTNAGIARRIWAHAGVADRITCVVGTIGDGGRTLDALAAAGFGTGGLDFVFLDHDKNAYLTDLQSLLDRGWLHRGSIVVADNVKLPGAPKYLAYMNEHQGTLWDTEHHKTHAEYQTLLPDLVLESEYLGG
;
A
#
# COMPACT_ATOMS: atom_id res chain seq x y z
N MET A 1 -15.56 -17.52 7.56
CA MET A 1 -14.85 -16.60 6.64
C MET A 1 -15.77 -15.65 5.84
N GLY A 2 -17.05 -15.95 5.59
CA GLY A 2 -17.87 -15.14 4.66
C GLY A 2 -18.46 -13.80 5.15
N ILE A 3 -18.60 -13.57 6.47
CA ILE A 3 -19.22 -12.34 7.01
C ILE A 3 -18.20 -11.20 7.09
N GLY A 4 -16.99 -11.46 7.61
CA GLY A 4 -15.92 -10.45 7.73
C GLY A 4 -15.44 -9.90 6.38
N ALA A 5 -15.27 -10.75 5.36
CA ALA A 5 -14.84 -10.33 4.03
C ALA A 5 -15.85 -9.39 3.33
N ARG A 6 -17.16 -9.61 3.51
CA ARG A 6 -18.21 -8.71 2.97
C ARG A 6 -18.32 -7.39 3.72
N HIS A 7 -18.00 -7.38 5.02
CA HIS A 7 -17.96 -6.16 5.82
C HIS A 7 -16.74 -5.31 5.46
N PHE A 8 -15.60 -5.98 5.24
CA PHE A 8 -14.34 -5.35 4.86
C PHE A 8 -14.46 -4.55 3.56
N SER A 9 -15.00 -5.14 2.49
CA SER A 9 -15.13 -4.43 1.21
C SER A 9 -16.03 -3.18 1.24
N LYS A 10 -16.89 -3.04 2.24
CA LYS A 10 -17.78 -1.87 2.40
C LYS A 10 -17.27 -0.82 3.37
N THR A 11 -16.48 -1.21 4.36
CA THR A 11 -16.15 -0.35 5.51
C THR A 11 -14.65 -0.25 5.80
N GLY A 12 -13.84 -1.14 5.22
CA GLY A 12 -12.41 -1.24 5.45
C GLY A 12 -12.10 -1.91 6.79
N GLN A 13 -13.12 -2.24 7.56
CA GLN A 13 -13.02 -2.94 8.83
C GLN A 13 -13.41 -4.39 8.60
N TRP A 14 -12.65 -5.30 9.21
CA TRP A 14 -13.08 -6.68 9.32
C TRP A 14 -14.38 -6.82 10.12
N GLY A 15 -14.62 -5.89 11.04
CA GLY A 15 -15.87 -5.75 11.80
C GLY A 15 -15.86 -6.43 13.17
N ASP A 16 -14.72 -6.95 13.63
CA ASP A 16 -14.53 -7.54 14.96
C ASP A 16 -13.60 -6.72 15.87
N GLY A 17 -13.20 -5.52 15.42
CA GLY A 17 -12.36 -4.61 16.19
C GLY A 17 -10.87 -4.93 16.17
N ARG A 18 -10.43 -5.91 15.36
CA ARG A 18 -9.01 -6.30 15.27
C ARG A 18 -8.07 -5.14 14.90
N GLU A 19 -8.54 -4.20 14.08
CA GLU A 19 -7.76 -3.03 13.66
C GLU A 19 -7.44 -2.12 14.86
N ALA A 20 -8.44 -1.86 15.68
CA ALA A 20 -8.27 -1.06 16.90
C ALA A 20 -7.38 -1.80 17.91
N ALA A 21 -7.60 -3.10 18.08
CA ALA A 21 -6.79 -3.95 18.96
C ALA A 21 -5.32 -4.02 18.51
N ALA A 22 -5.05 -4.00 17.20
CA ALA A 22 -3.69 -3.94 16.66
C ALA A 22 -2.99 -2.65 17.08
N ALA A 23 -3.64 -1.49 16.93
CA ALA A 23 -3.06 -0.21 17.37
C ALA A 23 -2.83 -0.16 18.90
N GLU A 24 -3.75 -0.69 19.69
CA GLU A 24 -3.57 -0.79 21.15
C GLU A 24 -2.39 -1.68 21.52
N TYR A 25 -2.28 -2.84 20.86
CA TYR A 25 -1.18 -3.76 21.07
C TYR A 25 0.17 -3.14 20.70
N VAL A 26 0.27 -2.45 19.56
CA VAL A 26 1.49 -1.74 19.16
C VAL A 26 1.89 -0.69 20.19
N VAL A 27 0.96 0.18 20.59
CA VAL A 27 1.25 1.24 21.55
C VAL A 27 1.70 0.69 22.91
N ALA A 28 1.15 -0.47 23.31
CA ALA A 28 1.48 -1.08 24.60
C ALA A 28 2.77 -1.90 24.59
N ASN A 29 3.23 -2.40 23.43
CA ASN A 29 4.30 -3.40 23.37
C ASN A 29 5.53 -2.97 22.55
N ALA A 30 5.39 -2.03 21.62
CA ALA A 30 6.51 -1.51 20.83
C ALA A 30 7.13 -0.27 21.48
N ARG A 31 8.44 -0.10 21.34
CA ARG A 31 9.16 1.12 21.75
C ARG A 31 8.70 2.31 20.92
N ALA A 32 8.29 3.40 21.60
CA ALA A 32 7.90 4.63 20.93
C ALA A 32 9.09 5.25 20.18
N GLY A 33 8.86 5.70 18.94
CA GLY A 33 9.87 6.26 18.05
C GLY A 33 10.78 5.22 17.38
N ASP A 34 10.51 3.93 17.55
CA ASP A 34 11.25 2.83 16.92
C ASP A 34 10.40 2.17 15.82
N LEU A 35 10.63 2.59 14.59
CA LEU A 35 9.89 2.11 13.41
C LEU A 35 10.03 0.61 13.19
N ASP A 36 11.22 0.05 13.43
CA ASP A 36 11.48 -1.37 13.22
C ASP A 36 10.79 -2.22 14.27
N ASP A 37 10.83 -1.80 15.53
CA ASP A 37 10.13 -2.48 16.62
C ASP A 37 8.61 -2.40 16.45
N VAL A 38 8.08 -1.29 15.94
CA VAL A 38 6.66 -1.14 15.61
C VAL A 38 6.24 -2.09 14.49
N LEU A 39 6.99 -2.18 13.38
CA LEU A 39 6.71 -3.12 12.30
C LEU A 39 6.74 -4.57 12.81
N ALA A 40 7.78 -4.96 13.55
CA ALA A 40 7.90 -6.30 14.12
C ALA A 40 6.75 -6.62 15.11
N THR A 41 6.28 -5.63 15.86
CA THR A 41 5.16 -5.79 16.80
C THR A 41 3.82 -5.98 16.08
N ILE A 42 3.63 -5.32 14.93
CA ILE A 42 2.44 -5.56 14.08
C ILE A 42 2.45 -6.99 13.54
N ASP A 43 3.58 -7.46 13.02
CA ASP A 43 3.71 -8.84 12.52
C ASP A 43 3.44 -9.84 13.64
N LYS A 44 4.01 -9.62 14.83
CA LYS A 44 3.73 -10.44 16.03
C LYS A 44 2.24 -10.49 16.37
N PHE A 45 1.54 -9.35 16.32
CA PHE A 45 0.09 -9.32 16.53
C PHE A 45 -0.65 -10.15 15.48
N ALA A 46 -0.28 -10.00 14.21
CA ALA A 46 -0.89 -10.72 13.09
C ALA A 46 -0.73 -12.24 13.22
N TYR A 47 0.44 -12.71 13.65
CA TYR A 47 0.71 -14.14 13.87
C TYR A 47 0.08 -14.70 15.15
N GLU A 48 0.18 -13.99 16.27
CA GLU A 48 -0.12 -14.57 17.60
C GLU A 48 -1.50 -14.21 18.15
N LYS A 49 -2.11 -13.12 17.69
CA LYS A 49 -3.33 -12.56 18.30
C LYS A 49 -4.50 -12.59 17.34
N SER A 50 -4.38 -11.90 16.22
CA SER A 50 -5.46 -11.80 15.23
C SER A 50 -4.88 -11.49 13.87
N PHE A 51 -5.24 -12.31 12.89
CA PHE A 51 -4.84 -12.12 11.51
C PHE A 51 -5.15 -10.71 11.01
N LEU A 52 -4.16 -10.06 10.41
CA LEU A 52 -4.31 -8.79 9.70
C LEU A 52 -4.11 -9.05 8.21
N ILE A 53 -4.73 -8.22 7.38
CA ILE A 53 -4.62 -8.28 5.92
C ILE A 53 -3.51 -7.35 5.39
N ASN A 54 -2.49 -7.06 6.20
CA ASN A 54 -1.35 -6.28 5.74
C ASN A 54 -0.49 -7.16 4.83
N VAL A 55 0.23 -6.57 3.86
CA VAL A 55 1.22 -7.25 2.98
C VAL A 55 2.14 -8.28 3.67
N GLY A 56 2.43 -8.12 4.97
CA GLY A 56 3.21 -9.09 5.76
C GLY A 56 4.71 -8.98 5.51
N ASP A 57 5.49 -9.85 6.16
CA ASP A 57 6.95 -9.77 6.18
C ASP A 57 7.62 -10.27 4.88
N GLU A 58 7.16 -11.41 4.34
CA GLU A 58 7.67 -12.01 3.09
C GLU A 58 7.51 -11.04 1.91
N LYS A 59 6.28 -10.62 1.63
CA LYS A 59 6.00 -9.66 0.55
C LYS A 59 6.49 -8.26 0.88
N GLY A 60 6.55 -7.93 2.17
CA GLY A 60 7.15 -6.69 2.63
C GLY A 60 8.63 -6.57 2.28
N ALA A 61 9.39 -7.67 2.24
CA ALA A 61 10.78 -7.62 1.80
C ALA A 61 10.93 -7.28 0.31
N LEU A 62 9.99 -7.75 -0.53
CA LEU A 62 9.92 -7.36 -1.94
C LEU A 62 9.55 -5.88 -2.10
N LEU A 63 8.58 -5.41 -1.31
CA LEU A 63 8.22 -3.99 -1.26
C LEU A 63 9.43 -3.13 -0.87
N ASP A 64 10.16 -3.52 0.19
CA ASP A 64 11.36 -2.80 0.63
C ASP A 64 12.42 -2.74 -0.48
N ALA A 65 12.66 -3.86 -1.17
CA ALA A 65 13.64 -3.93 -2.27
C ALA A 65 13.24 -3.04 -3.46
N ALA A 66 11.95 -3.04 -3.83
CA ALA A 66 11.41 -2.18 -4.88
C ALA A 66 11.54 -0.70 -4.52
N VAL A 67 11.24 -0.32 -3.27
CA VAL A 67 11.39 1.05 -2.78
C VAL A 67 12.85 1.49 -2.79
N VAL A 68 13.78 0.63 -2.36
CA VAL A 68 15.22 0.93 -2.42
C VAL A 68 15.70 1.11 -3.86
N ARG A 69 15.21 0.28 -4.80
CA ARG A 69 15.55 0.43 -6.23
C ARG A 69 14.98 1.73 -6.83
N ALA A 70 13.77 2.13 -6.43
CA ALA A 70 13.13 3.35 -6.90
C ALA A 70 13.78 4.63 -6.33
N ASP A 71 14.38 4.57 -5.13
CA ASP A 71 14.88 5.72 -4.35
C ASP A 71 13.91 6.93 -4.38
N PRO A 72 12.64 6.74 -3.98
CA PRO A 72 11.60 7.72 -4.26
C PRO A 72 11.74 8.97 -3.39
N ARG A 73 11.41 10.13 -3.96
CA ARG A 73 11.16 11.37 -3.20
C ARG A 73 9.68 11.51 -2.85
N LEU A 74 8.79 11.03 -3.72
CA LEU A 74 7.36 10.99 -3.52
C LEU A 74 6.82 9.58 -3.79
N ALA A 75 6.20 8.99 -2.78
CA ALA A 75 5.56 7.69 -2.88
C ALA A 75 4.06 7.80 -2.58
N LEU A 76 3.26 7.03 -3.32
CA LEU A 76 1.81 6.92 -3.13
C LEU A 76 1.42 5.47 -2.83
N GLU A 77 0.80 5.24 -1.69
CA GLU A 77 0.09 4.00 -1.37
C GLU A 77 -1.41 4.19 -1.61
N LEU A 78 -2.05 3.23 -2.28
CA LEU A 78 -3.49 3.13 -2.39
C LEU A 78 -3.95 1.93 -1.57
N GLY A 79 -4.55 2.20 -0.40
CA GLY A 79 -4.94 1.22 0.61
C GLY A 79 -4.06 1.32 1.86
N THR A 80 -4.51 2.06 2.89
CA THR A 80 -3.71 2.26 4.11
C THR A 80 -3.92 1.16 5.14
N TYR A 81 -5.17 0.76 5.38
CA TYR A 81 -5.58 -0.13 6.46
C TYR A 81 -5.00 0.28 7.83
N CYS A 82 -4.14 -0.53 8.45
CA CYS A 82 -3.47 -0.22 9.71
C CYS A 82 -2.14 0.57 9.53
N GLY A 83 -1.79 0.95 8.30
CA GLY A 83 -0.64 1.80 7.98
C GLY A 83 0.70 1.08 7.86
N TYR A 84 0.70 -0.25 7.74
CA TYR A 84 1.91 -1.07 7.69
C TYR A 84 2.72 -0.84 6.41
N GLY A 85 2.09 -0.84 5.23
CA GLY A 85 2.78 -0.65 3.94
C GLY A 85 3.46 0.72 3.84
N ALA A 86 2.74 1.80 4.16
CA ALA A 86 3.34 3.14 4.25
C ALA A 86 4.55 3.22 5.19
N MET A 87 4.54 2.52 6.33
CA MET A 87 5.70 2.46 7.23
C MET A 87 6.88 1.72 6.63
N ARG A 88 6.64 0.63 5.89
CA ARG A 88 7.70 -0.08 5.15
C ARG A 88 8.33 0.81 4.09
N ILE A 89 7.52 1.51 3.30
CA ILE A 89 7.99 2.48 2.31
C ILE A 89 8.82 3.58 2.99
N ALA A 90 8.30 4.17 4.08
CA ALA A 90 9.00 5.22 4.82
C ALA A 90 10.30 4.71 5.47
N ARG A 91 10.38 3.44 5.86
CA ARG A 91 11.62 2.84 6.37
C ARG A 91 12.66 2.68 5.25
N ALA A 92 12.24 2.14 4.12
CA ALA A 92 13.12 1.83 3.00
C ALA A 92 13.60 3.09 2.25
N ALA A 93 12.82 4.17 2.26
CA ALA A 93 13.20 5.47 1.70
C ALA A 93 13.06 6.58 2.76
N PRO A 94 14.08 6.80 3.61
CA PRO A 94 14.01 7.77 4.71
C PRO A 94 13.73 9.21 4.27
N ALA A 95 14.17 9.59 3.07
CA ALA A 95 13.99 10.92 2.49
C ALA A 95 12.65 11.11 1.76
N ALA A 96 11.87 10.04 1.57
CA ALA A 96 10.61 10.10 0.84
C ALA A 96 9.52 10.80 1.66
N ARG A 97 8.65 11.54 0.96
CA ARG A 97 7.32 11.87 1.44
C ARG A 97 6.37 10.77 0.98
N VAL A 98 5.70 10.14 1.93
CA VAL A 98 4.76 9.05 1.65
C VAL A 98 3.34 9.58 1.81
N PHE A 99 2.53 9.43 0.78
CA PHE A 99 1.08 9.63 0.84
C PHE A 99 0.40 8.28 0.80
N SER A 100 -0.62 8.10 1.63
CA SER A 100 -1.43 6.90 1.62
C SER A 100 -2.91 7.25 1.57
N VAL A 101 -3.64 6.67 0.62
CA VAL A 101 -5.07 6.92 0.42
C VAL A 101 -5.87 5.82 1.11
N GLU A 102 -6.74 6.23 2.05
CA GLU A 102 -7.60 5.32 2.82
C GLU A 102 -9.06 5.69 2.65
N PHE A 103 -9.89 4.72 2.28
CA PHE A 103 -11.31 5.00 2.14
C PHE A 103 -12.04 5.10 3.48
N SER A 104 -11.58 4.38 4.50
CA SER A 104 -12.21 4.29 5.82
C SER A 104 -11.61 5.33 6.78
N PRO A 105 -12.36 6.37 7.18
CA PRO A 105 -11.86 7.36 8.15
C PRO A 105 -11.40 6.73 9.46
N THR A 106 -12.01 5.61 9.85
CA THR A 106 -11.63 4.83 11.04
C THR A 106 -10.22 4.24 10.90
N ASN A 107 -9.94 3.54 9.79
CA ASN A 107 -8.59 3.03 9.51
C ASN A 107 -7.58 4.14 9.42
N ALA A 108 -7.93 5.26 8.77
CA ALA A 108 -7.05 6.42 8.71
C ALA A 108 -6.69 6.95 10.10
N GLY A 109 -7.62 6.92 11.06
CA GLY A 109 -7.35 7.24 12.47
C GLY A 109 -6.42 6.24 13.15
N ILE A 110 -6.63 4.94 12.90
CA ILE A 110 -5.81 3.83 13.43
C ILE A 110 -4.38 3.92 12.91
N ALA A 111 -4.20 4.06 11.60
CA ALA A 111 -2.90 4.21 10.97
C ALA A 111 -2.15 5.44 11.49
N ARG A 112 -2.80 6.62 11.57
CA ARG A 112 -2.19 7.83 12.13
C ARG A 112 -1.73 7.64 13.57
N ARG A 113 -2.49 6.91 14.40
CA ARG A 113 -2.08 6.60 15.79
C ARG A 113 -0.82 5.73 15.82
N ILE A 114 -0.76 4.71 14.98
CA ILE A 114 0.42 3.83 14.86
C ILE A 114 1.63 4.62 14.36
N TRP A 115 1.48 5.45 13.32
CA TRP A 115 2.56 6.26 12.77
C TRP A 115 3.09 7.30 13.75
N ALA A 116 2.22 7.91 14.55
CA ALA A 116 2.62 8.81 15.62
C ALA A 116 3.46 8.07 16.66
N HIS A 117 3.06 6.86 17.07
CA HIS A 117 3.83 6.03 17.99
C HIS A 117 5.18 5.59 17.40
N ALA A 118 5.22 5.27 16.10
CA ALA A 118 6.43 4.90 15.38
C ALA A 118 7.38 6.08 15.09
N GLY A 119 6.95 7.33 15.32
CA GLY A 119 7.77 8.52 15.09
C GLY A 119 7.94 8.89 13.62
N VAL A 120 6.96 8.58 12.76
CA VAL A 120 7.02 8.83 11.30
C VAL A 120 5.87 9.68 10.76
N ALA A 121 5.06 10.25 11.66
CA ALA A 121 3.86 11.02 11.30
C ALA A 121 4.14 12.31 10.50
N ASP A 122 5.37 12.81 10.52
CA ASP A 122 5.84 13.95 9.72
C ASP A 122 6.14 13.57 8.26
N ARG A 123 6.40 12.28 7.99
CA ARG A 123 6.78 11.78 6.66
C ARG A 123 5.62 11.10 5.93
N ILE A 124 4.65 10.57 6.68
CA ILE A 124 3.51 9.85 6.13
C ILE A 124 2.23 10.67 6.28
N THR A 125 1.59 11.00 5.16
CA THR A 125 0.32 11.71 5.11
C THR A 125 -0.79 10.78 4.65
N CYS A 126 -1.82 10.57 5.49
CA CYS A 126 -3.03 9.85 5.07
C CYS A 126 -4.07 10.82 4.48
N VAL A 127 -4.53 10.54 3.27
CA VAL A 127 -5.65 11.22 2.60
C VAL A 127 -6.87 10.30 2.66
N VAL A 128 -7.97 10.79 3.25
CA VAL A 128 -9.20 9.98 3.37
C VAL A 128 -10.02 10.12 2.10
N GLY A 129 -10.19 9.03 1.36
CA GLY A 129 -10.92 8.98 0.09
C GLY A 129 -10.58 7.76 -0.77
N THR A 130 -10.96 7.81 -2.04
CA THR A 130 -10.61 6.81 -3.07
C THR A 130 -10.30 7.53 -4.37
N ILE A 131 -9.49 6.95 -5.25
CA ILE A 131 -9.20 7.56 -6.56
C ILE A 131 -10.47 7.66 -7.42
N GLY A 132 -11.35 6.65 -7.34
CA GLY A 132 -12.64 6.61 -8.03
C GLY A 132 -13.73 7.58 -7.50
N ASP A 133 -13.40 8.55 -6.64
CA ASP A 133 -14.37 9.44 -5.98
C ASP A 133 -14.79 10.68 -6.79
N GLY A 134 -14.68 10.61 -8.12
CA GLY A 134 -14.93 11.71 -9.04
C GLY A 134 -13.79 12.71 -9.13
N GLY A 135 -12.58 12.33 -8.72
CA GLY A 135 -11.36 13.15 -8.82
C GLY A 135 -11.09 14.03 -7.60
N ARG A 136 -11.94 13.99 -6.56
CA ARG A 136 -11.74 14.80 -5.34
C ARG A 136 -10.46 14.40 -4.61
N THR A 137 -10.19 13.11 -4.48
CA THR A 137 -8.94 12.62 -3.87
C THR A 137 -7.73 12.98 -4.74
N LEU A 138 -7.83 12.86 -6.06
CA LEU A 138 -6.76 13.27 -6.99
C LEU A 138 -6.47 14.77 -6.90
N ASP A 139 -7.50 15.61 -6.79
CA ASP A 139 -7.34 17.06 -6.65
C ASP A 139 -6.71 17.42 -5.29
N ALA A 140 -7.05 16.70 -4.22
CA ALA A 140 -6.41 16.86 -2.92
C ALA A 140 -4.91 16.48 -2.96
N LEU A 141 -4.56 15.39 -3.65
CA LEU A 141 -3.17 15.01 -3.88
C LEU A 141 -2.44 16.06 -4.73
N ALA A 142 -3.06 16.56 -5.81
CA ALA A 142 -2.49 17.65 -6.62
C ALA A 142 -2.19 18.90 -5.78
N ALA A 143 -3.14 19.31 -4.92
CA ALA A 143 -2.96 20.44 -4.01
C ALA A 143 -1.86 20.20 -2.97
N ALA A 144 -1.55 18.93 -2.63
CA ALA A 144 -0.47 18.54 -1.72
C ALA A 144 0.92 18.45 -2.38
N GLY A 145 1.00 18.78 -3.68
CA GLY A 145 2.25 18.88 -4.43
C GLY A 145 2.46 17.79 -5.48
N PHE A 146 1.46 16.96 -5.78
CA PHE A 146 1.52 16.03 -6.90
C PHE A 146 1.40 16.80 -8.22
N GLY A 147 2.27 16.48 -9.18
CA GLY A 147 2.34 17.15 -10.47
C GLY A 147 2.92 16.25 -11.55
N THR A 148 3.00 16.77 -12.77
CA THR A 148 3.50 16.03 -13.93
C THR A 148 4.89 15.47 -13.67
N GLY A 149 5.04 14.16 -13.83
CA GLY A 149 6.29 13.43 -13.61
C GLY A 149 6.84 13.50 -12.18
N GLY A 150 6.01 13.83 -11.19
CA GLY A 150 6.44 13.99 -9.79
C GLY A 150 6.29 12.73 -8.93
N LEU A 151 5.65 11.67 -9.43
CA LEU A 151 5.37 10.46 -8.67
C LEU A 151 6.37 9.36 -9.00
N ASP A 152 7.28 9.08 -8.07
CA ASP A 152 8.38 8.13 -8.27
C ASP A 152 7.95 6.68 -8.00
N PHE A 153 7.06 6.48 -7.02
CA PHE A 153 6.68 5.15 -6.56
C PHE A 153 5.19 5.04 -6.25
N VAL A 154 4.57 3.93 -6.67
CA VAL A 154 3.16 3.61 -6.36
C VAL A 154 3.06 2.22 -5.78
N PHE A 155 2.39 2.09 -4.64
CA PHE A 155 2.01 0.80 -4.05
C PHE A 155 0.50 0.62 -4.12
N LEU A 156 0.04 -0.42 -4.83
CA LEU A 156 -1.36 -0.79 -4.94
C LEU A 156 -1.66 -1.93 -3.98
N ASP A 157 -2.44 -1.64 -2.94
CA ASP A 157 -2.93 -2.62 -1.95
C ASP A 157 -4.38 -2.39 -1.49
N HIS A 158 -5.22 -1.83 -2.36
CA HIS A 158 -6.65 -1.57 -2.10
C HIS A 158 -7.55 -2.61 -2.79
N ASP A 159 -8.77 -2.21 -3.20
CA ASP A 159 -9.67 -3.04 -4.00
C ASP A 159 -9.03 -3.41 -5.35
N LYS A 160 -8.76 -4.70 -5.52
CA LYS A 160 -8.08 -5.27 -6.70
C LYS A 160 -8.83 -5.01 -8.02
N ASN A 161 -10.14 -4.73 -7.96
CA ASN A 161 -10.92 -4.37 -9.14
C ASN A 161 -10.62 -2.95 -9.65
N ALA A 162 -10.14 -2.06 -8.78
CA ALA A 162 -9.86 -0.67 -9.08
C ALA A 162 -8.40 -0.41 -9.49
N TYR A 163 -7.50 -1.38 -9.31
CA TYR A 163 -6.06 -1.23 -9.61
C TYR A 163 -5.78 -0.62 -10.98
N LEU A 164 -6.41 -1.17 -12.02
CA LEU A 164 -6.19 -0.68 -13.38
C LEU A 164 -6.77 0.73 -13.60
N THR A 165 -8.00 0.97 -13.15
CA THR A 165 -8.66 2.27 -13.34
C THR A 165 -7.97 3.38 -12.56
N ASP A 166 -7.48 3.05 -11.37
CA ASP A 166 -6.80 4.00 -10.51
C ASP A 166 -5.40 4.30 -11.05
N LEU A 167 -4.65 3.28 -11.51
CA LEU A 167 -3.38 3.48 -12.21
C LEU A 167 -3.57 4.35 -13.47
N GLN A 168 -4.60 4.09 -14.28
CA GLN A 168 -4.91 4.91 -15.45
C GLN A 168 -5.19 6.36 -15.07
N SER A 169 -5.90 6.60 -13.97
CA SER A 169 -6.15 7.96 -13.48
C SER A 169 -4.85 8.70 -13.09
N LEU A 170 -3.85 7.98 -12.55
CA LEU A 170 -2.52 8.55 -12.27
C LEU A 170 -1.74 8.85 -13.56
N LEU A 171 -1.83 7.97 -14.56
CA LEU A 171 -1.23 8.16 -15.88
C LEU A 171 -1.88 9.32 -16.64
N ASP A 172 -3.20 9.45 -16.61
CA ASP A 172 -3.96 10.53 -17.26
C ASP A 172 -3.65 11.90 -16.65
N ARG A 173 -3.34 11.93 -15.34
CA ARG A 173 -2.80 13.12 -14.66
C ARG A 173 -1.33 13.41 -15.03
N GLY A 174 -0.68 12.50 -15.76
CA GLY A 174 0.71 12.59 -16.16
C GLY A 174 1.68 12.54 -14.99
N TRP A 175 1.29 11.95 -13.86
CA TRP A 175 2.09 12.01 -12.63
C TRP A 175 3.30 11.09 -12.64
N LEU A 176 3.23 9.97 -13.35
CA LEU A 176 4.36 9.05 -13.50
C LEU A 176 5.35 9.60 -14.54
N HIS A 177 6.62 9.31 -14.34
CA HIS A 177 7.72 9.60 -15.27
C HIS A 177 8.43 8.30 -15.64
N ARG A 178 9.22 8.33 -16.71
CA ARG A 178 10.08 7.17 -17.05
C ARG A 178 10.93 6.80 -15.83
N GLY A 179 10.89 5.53 -15.43
CA GLY A 179 11.56 5.01 -14.23
C GLY A 179 10.68 4.98 -12.97
N SER A 180 9.46 5.52 -12.99
CA SER A 180 8.52 5.34 -11.88
C SER A 180 8.23 3.85 -11.69
N ILE A 181 8.20 3.38 -10.44
CA ILE A 181 7.94 1.98 -10.12
C ILE A 181 6.55 1.82 -9.52
N VAL A 182 5.77 0.87 -10.04
CA VAL A 182 4.47 0.47 -9.50
C VAL A 182 4.58 -0.95 -8.96
N VAL A 183 4.34 -1.12 -7.66
CA VAL A 183 4.22 -2.44 -7.02
C VAL A 183 2.76 -2.72 -6.74
N ALA A 184 2.27 -3.87 -7.19
CA ALA A 184 0.90 -4.31 -6.99
C ALA A 184 0.85 -5.62 -6.21
N ASP A 185 0.20 -5.58 -5.05
CA ASP A 185 0.03 -6.76 -4.20
C ASP A 185 -1.25 -7.56 -4.54
N ASN A 186 -1.21 -8.85 -4.24
CA ASN A 186 -2.26 -9.85 -4.47
C ASN A 186 -2.83 -9.93 -5.89
N VAL A 187 -1.96 -9.87 -6.90
CA VAL A 187 -2.40 -9.92 -8.30
C VAL A 187 -2.98 -11.27 -8.67
N LYS A 188 -2.71 -12.33 -7.87
CA LYS A 188 -3.24 -13.68 -8.09
C LYS A 188 -4.37 -14.06 -7.13
N LEU A 189 -4.29 -13.75 -5.84
CA LEU A 189 -5.35 -14.06 -4.86
C LEU A 189 -5.51 -12.93 -3.84
N PRO A 190 -6.62 -12.14 -3.86
CA PRO A 190 -7.90 -12.40 -4.53
C PRO A 190 -7.90 -12.17 -6.05
N GLY A 191 -6.86 -11.53 -6.60
CA GLY A 191 -6.62 -11.44 -8.04
C GLY A 191 -7.02 -10.10 -8.66
N ALA A 192 -6.15 -9.57 -9.54
CA ALA A 192 -6.38 -8.35 -10.31
C ALA A 192 -6.27 -8.62 -11.82
N PRO A 193 -7.18 -9.43 -12.42
CA PRO A 193 -6.99 -9.96 -13.78
C PRO A 193 -6.94 -8.88 -14.86
N LYS A 194 -7.69 -7.78 -14.70
CA LYS A 194 -7.64 -6.65 -15.65
C LYS A 194 -6.28 -5.95 -15.60
N TYR A 195 -5.77 -5.71 -14.40
CA TYR A 195 -4.46 -5.11 -14.19
C TYR A 195 -3.35 -6.01 -14.77
N LEU A 196 -3.38 -7.30 -14.46
CA LEU A 196 -2.42 -8.28 -14.97
C LEU A 196 -2.46 -8.37 -16.51
N ALA A 197 -3.65 -8.40 -17.10
CA ALA A 197 -3.81 -8.44 -18.55
C ALA A 197 -3.21 -7.17 -19.20
N TYR A 198 -3.48 -6.00 -18.63
CA TYR A 198 -2.93 -4.73 -19.10
C TYR A 198 -1.39 -4.70 -19.03
N MET A 199 -0.80 -5.14 -17.92
CA MET A 199 0.66 -5.20 -17.77
C MET A 199 1.31 -6.15 -18.78
N ASN A 200 0.71 -7.32 -19.01
CA ASN A 200 1.19 -8.25 -20.03
C ASN A 200 1.06 -7.70 -21.45
N GLU A 201 -0.04 -7.01 -21.77
CA GLU A 201 -0.27 -6.41 -23.09
C GLU A 201 0.75 -5.32 -23.41
N HIS A 202 1.19 -4.57 -22.39
CA HIS A 202 2.08 -3.41 -22.53
C HIS A 202 3.54 -3.70 -22.15
N GLN A 203 3.89 -4.96 -21.91
CA GLN A 203 5.25 -5.39 -21.57
C GLN A 203 6.25 -5.03 -22.68
N GLY A 204 7.38 -4.44 -22.31
CA GLY A 204 8.45 -4.01 -23.22
C GLY A 204 8.11 -2.79 -24.07
N THR A 205 6.94 -2.16 -23.85
CA THR A 205 6.53 -0.94 -24.55
C THR A 205 6.31 0.20 -23.56
N LEU A 206 5.23 0.12 -22.78
CA LEU A 206 4.91 1.11 -21.76
C LEU A 206 5.43 0.70 -20.38
N TRP A 207 5.56 -0.60 -20.14
CA TRP A 207 5.96 -1.17 -18.86
C TRP A 207 7.05 -2.21 -19.03
N ASP A 208 7.97 -2.29 -18.07
CA ASP A 208 8.81 -3.47 -17.84
C ASP A 208 8.42 -4.09 -16.50
N THR A 209 7.81 -5.28 -16.54
CA THR A 209 7.17 -5.92 -15.39
C THR A 209 7.87 -7.22 -14.98
N GLU A 210 8.30 -7.26 -13.73
CA GLU A 210 8.80 -8.45 -13.05
C GLU A 210 7.68 -9.14 -12.25
N HIS A 211 7.66 -10.47 -12.29
CA HIS A 211 6.68 -11.31 -11.59
C HIS A 211 7.33 -11.98 -10.39
N HIS A 212 6.98 -11.55 -9.19
CA HIS A 212 7.48 -12.13 -7.95
C HIS A 212 6.48 -13.15 -7.42
N LYS A 213 6.85 -14.45 -7.49
CA LYS A 213 6.02 -15.53 -6.93
C LYS A 213 6.15 -15.51 -5.41
N THR A 214 5.03 -15.40 -4.73
CA THR A 214 4.96 -15.26 -3.26
C THR A 214 3.90 -16.20 -2.70
N HIS A 215 3.64 -16.07 -1.39
CA HIS A 215 2.50 -16.67 -0.74
C HIS A 215 1.54 -15.58 -0.19
N ALA A 216 0.31 -15.98 0.07
CA ALA A 216 -0.68 -15.13 0.74
C ALA A 216 -0.20 -14.73 2.14
N GLU A 217 -0.71 -13.61 2.67
CA GLU A 217 -0.23 -13.02 3.91
C GLU A 217 -0.27 -14.05 5.05
N TYR A 218 0.85 -14.18 5.76
CA TYR A 218 0.97 -15.05 6.94
C TYR A 218 0.60 -16.53 6.65
N GLN A 219 0.66 -16.98 5.39
CA GLN A 219 0.40 -18.35 4.96
C GLN A 219 1.53 -18.86 4.05
N THR A 220 2.01 -20.08 4.28
CA THR A 220 3.17 -20.62 3.53
C THR A 220 2.79 -21.52 2.35
N LEU A 221 1.50 -21.78 2.14
CA LEU A 221 1.03 -22.79 1.17
C LEU A 221 0.12 -22.24 0.07
N LEU A 222 -0.40 -21.02 0.22
CA LEU A 222 -1.31 -20.44 -0.77
C LEU A 222 -0.51 -19.51 -1.69
N PRO A 223 -0.25 -19.88 -2.95
CA PRO A 223 0.62 -19.10 -3.83
C PRO A 223 -0.08 -17.82 -4.29
N ASP A 224 0.62 -16.72 -4.15
CA ASP A 224 0.20 -15.39 -4.60
C ASP A 224 1.24 -14.80 -5.59
N LEU A 225 1.00 -13.57 -6.02
CA LEU A 225 1.82 -12.88 -7.00
C LEU A 225 1.89 -11.39 -6.69
N VAL A 226 3.10 -10.88 -6.57
CA VAL A 226 3.39 -9.43 -6.58
C VAL A 226 3.94 -9.07 -7.95
N LEU A 227 3.38 -8.03 -8.56
CA LEU A 227 3.94 -7.43 -9.77
C LEU A 227 4.74 -6.20 -9.38
N GLU A 228 5.90 -6.06 -10.01
CA GLU A 228 6.68 -4.84 -9.96
C GLU A 228 6.89 -4.36 -11.39
N SER A 229 6.41 -3.15 -11.69
CA SER A 229 6.36 -2.62 -13.04
C SER A 229 7.08 -1.28 -13.10
N GLU A 230 8.17 -1.19 -13.87
CA GLU A 230 8.83 0.07 -14.21
C GLU A 230 8.09 0.73 -15.38
N TYR A 231 7.73 2.00 -15.24
CA TYR A 231 7.12 2.78 -16.29
C TYR A 231 8.18 3.22 -17.31
N LEU A 232 8.06 2.77 -18.55
CA LEU A 232 9.00 3.08 -19.63
C LEU A 232 8.69 4.43 -20.30
N GLY A 233 7.55 5.05 -20.03
CA GLY A 233 7.13 6.31 -20.65
C GLY A 233 6.67 6.16 -22.10
N GLY A 234 5.66 6.95 -22.47
CA GLY A 234 5.09 7.05 -23.82
C GLY A 234 5.12 8.48 -24.34
#